data_AF-A0A9W4TAI3-F1
#
_entry.id   AF-A0A9W4TAI3-F1
#
_cell.length_a   1.000
_cell.length_b   1.000
_cell.length_c   1.000
_cell.angle_alpha   90.00
_cell.angle_beta   90.00
_cell.angle_gamma   90.00
#
_symmetry.space_group_name_H-M   'P 1'
#
loop_
_entity.id
_entity.type
_entity.pdbx_description
1 polymer ?
#
loop_
_entity_poly.entity_id
_entity_poly.type
_entity_poly.pdbx_seq_one_letter_code
_entity_poly.pdbx_strand_id
1 'polypeptide(L)'
;ALKIVCEVSISTASDDLNPIYYYRKVAREKRLPLSSWAVLSNYSYKYKGNSSANIYSFQVSVNNYNPISEDDYNNPLFFSALSQDHTFVFTWDIKTYSLRKTGEMPNAKYEEDVVFMICMTVYWKDDPELLKQICFVNVKTAPDSCLITIVCENQTNLLKAFALCWKCLALDIHIGFNDSQYD
;
A
#
# COMPACT_ATOMS: atom_id res chain seq x y z
N ALA A 1 36.83 -0.68 -1.70
CA ALA A 1 35.96 0.33 -2.34
C ALA A 1 35.68 1.49 -1.39
N LEU A 2 34.82 1.37 -0.37
CA LEU A 2 34.48 2.47 0.56
C LEU A 2 35.68 3.14 1.23
N LYS A 3 36.66 2.35 1.70
CA LYS A 3 37.89 2.88 2.33
C LYS A 3 38.67 3.86 1.42
N ILE A 4 38.75 3.54 0.13
CA ILE A 4 39.44 4.37 -0.88
C ILE A 4 38.66 5.66 -1.14
N VAL A 5 37.32 5.60 -1.12
CA VAL A 5 36.43 6.77 -1.32
C VAL A 5 36.57 7.76 -0.17
N CYS A 6 36.67 7.27 1.07
CA CYS A 6 36.93 8.10 2.24
C CYS A 6 38.33 8.73 2.22
N GLU A 7 39.36 7.99 1.74
CA GLU A 7 40.74 8.49 1.61
C GLU A 7 40.85 9.68 0.64
N VAL A 8 39.97 9.78 -0.36
CA VAL A 8 39.90 10.93 -1.29
C VAL A 8 38.86 11.99 -0.91
N SER A 9 38.36 11.96 0.35
CA SER A 9 37.40 12.94 0.89
C SER A 9 36.08 13.06 0.12
N ILE A 10 35.64 11.99 -0.55
CA ILE A 10 34.34 11.96 -1.22
C ILE A 10 33.28 11.52 -0.21
N SER A 11 32.24 12.35 -0.02
CA SER A 11 31.07 12.00 0.76
C SER A 11 30.15 11.07 -0.02
N THR A 12 29.66 10.03 0.65
CA THR A 12 28.74 9.03 0.11
C THR A 12 27.45 9.01 0.94
N ALA A 13 26.40 8.39 0.41
CA ALA A 13 25.19 8.14 1.19
C ALA A 13 25.42 7.20 2.40
N SER A 14 26.57 6.51 2.51
CA SER A 14 26.93 5.75 3.72
C SER A 14 27.46 6.65 4.85
N ASP A 15 27.86 7.89 4.54
CA ASP A 15 28.31 8.88 5.51
C ASP A 15 27.13 9.66 6.13
N ASP A 16 25.91 9.39 5.68
CA ASP A 16 24.69 9.89 6.31
C ASP A 16 24.53 9.25 7.71
N LEU A 17 24.81 10.06 8.74
CA LEU A 17 24.63 9.70 10.14
C LEU A 17 23.24 10.07 10.67
N ASN A 18 22.32 10.53 9.81
CA ASN A 18 20.97 10.86 10.21
C ASN A 18 20.24 9.60 10.71
N PRO A 19 19.86 9.55 12.01
CA PRO A 19 19.22 8.38 12.58
C PRO A 19 17.84 8.10 11.96
N ILE A 20 17.22 9.08 11.29
CA ILE A 20 15.91 8.93 10.62
C ILE A 20 16.02 8.01 9.40
N TYR A 21 17.16 8.00 8.70
CA TYR A 21 17.33 7.26 7.44
C TYR A 21 18.29 6.08 7.55
N TYR A 22 18.68 5.69 8.76
CA TYR A 22 19.68 4.64 9.00
C TYR A 22 19.31 3.30 8.34
N TYR A 23 18.01 3.00 8.18
CA TYR A 23 17.52 1.77 7.57
C TYR A 23 17.98 1.61 6.11
N ARG A 24 18.12 2.72 5.35
CA ARG A 24 18.61 2.69 3.96
C ARG A 24 20.08 2.31 3.90
N LYS A 25 20.87 2.82 4.85
CA LYS A 25 22.29 2.48 5.00
C LYS A 25 22.44 0.99 5.34
N VAL A 26 21.72 0.51 6.35
CA VAL A 26 21.74 -0.90 6.75
C VAL A 26 21.33 -1.79 5.59
N ALA A 27 20.23 -1.47 4.89
CA ALA A 27 19.76 -2.24 3.74
C ALA A 27 20.83 -2.34 2.63
N ARG A 28 21.54 -1.25 2.35
CA ARG A 28 22.60 -1.22 1.33
C ARG A 28 23.85 -1.99 1.75
N GLU A 29 24.36 -1.73 2.96
CA GLU A 29 25.59 -2.35 3.47
C GLU A 29 25.42 -3.86 3.68
N LYS A 30 24.21 -4.28 4.08
CA LYS A 30 23.84 -5.68 4.27
C LYS A 30 23.23 -6.33 3.03
N ARG A 31 23.04 -5.57 1.95
CA ARG A 31 22.43 -6.02 0.69
C ARG A 31 21.10 -6.75 0.91
N LEU A 32 20.24 -6.16 1.73
CA LEU A 32 18.96 -6.77 2.08
C LEU A 32 18.05 -6.89 0.84
N PRO A 33 17.38 -8.03 0.64
CA PRO A 33 16.33 -8.15 -0.37
C PRO A 33 15.11 -7.30 0.02
N LEU A 34 14.96 -6.12 -0.59
CA LEU A 34 13.88 -5.17 -0.28
C LEU A 34 12.60 -5.42 -1.09
N SER A 35 12.73 -5.98 -2.29
CA SER A 35 11.63 -6.24 -3.24
C SER A 35 11.76 -7.62 -3.90
N SER A 36 12.30 -8.58 -3.16
CA SER A 36 12.48 -9.97 -3.60
C SER A 36 12.24 -10.90 -2.41
N TRP A 37 12.08 -12.19 -2.69
CA TRP A 37 11.92 -13.19 -1.64
C TRP A 37 13.14 -13.26 -0.72
N ALA A 38 12.85 -13.46 0.56
CA ALA A 38 13.83 -13.54 1.63
C ALA A 38 13.55 -14.75 2.53
N VAL A 39 14.61 -15.36 3.03
CA VAL A 39 14.55 -16.43 4.03
C VAL A 39 14.95 -15.86 5.38
N LEU A 40 14.09 -16.09 6.38
CA LEU A 40 14.34 -15.74 7.77
C LEU A 40 14.85 -16.96 8.53
N SER A 41 15.96 -16.83 9.23
CA SER A 41 16.45 -17.85 10.17
C SER A 41 16.61 -17.27 11.59
N ASN A 42 16.61 -18.13 12.61
CA ASN A 42 16.83 -17.74 14.02
C ASN A 42 16.01 -16.50 14.45
N TYR A 43 14.75 -16.44 14.03
CA TYR A 43 13.84 -15.36 14.35
C TYR A 43 13.01 -15.69 15.58
N SER A 44 12.51 -14.66 16.25
CA SER A 44 11.39 -14.78 17.18
C SER A 44 10.17 -14.16 16.54
N TYR A 45 8.97 -14.65 16.87
CA TYR A 45 7.74 -14.11 16.33
C TYR A 45 6.65 -13.96 17.39
N LYS A 46 5.73 -13.04 17.14
CA LYS A 46 4.52 -12.83 17.93
C LYS A 46 3.32 -12.90 17.00
N TYR A 47 2.36 -13.75 17.34
CA TYR A 47 1.02 -13.73 16.73
C TYR A 47 0.21 -12.57 17.32
N LYS A 48 -0.34 -11.72 16.46
CA LYS A 48 -1.09 -10.52 16.86
C LYS A 48 -2.61 -10.68 16.74
N GLY A 49 -3.09 -11.81 16.20
CA GLY A 49 -4.52 -12.06 16.02
C GLY A 49 -5.05 -11.63 14.65
N ASN A 50 -6.15 -12.27 14.23
CA ASN A 50 -6.82 -12.02 12.94
C ASN A 50 -7.44 -10.62 12.82
N SER A 51 -7.54 -9.86 13.92
CA SER A 51 -8.08 -8.50 13.94
C SER A 51 -7.03 -7.41 13.71
N SER A 52 -5.76 -7.78 13.52
CA SER A 52 -4.67 -6.84 13.28
C SER A 52 -4.27 -6.83 11.81
N ALA A 53 -3.91 -5.66 11.28
CA ALA A 53 -3.44 -5.52 9.89
C ALA A 53 -2.19 -6.39 9.58
N ASN A 54 -1.44 -6.76 10.62
CA ASN A 54 -0.30 -7.66 10.53
C ASN A 54 -0.50 -8.85 11.47
N ILE A 55 -0.90 -9.99 10.93
CA ILE A 55 -1.21 -11.22 11.69
C ILE A 55 0.01 -11.69 12.51
N TYR A 56 1.21 -11.54 11.95
CA TYR A 56 2.47 -11.92 12.57
C TYR A 56 3.44 -10.74 12.64
N SER A 57 4.30 -10.77 13.65
CA SER A 57 5.42 -9.83 13.79
C SER A 57 6.68 -10.61 14.06
N PHE A 58 7.67 -10.46 13.19
CA PHE A 58 8.96 -11.15 13.29
C PHE A 58 10.02 -10.19 13.82
N GLN A 59 10.87 -10.68 14.71
CA GLN A 59 12.10 -10.03 15.14
C GLN A 59 13.27 -10.93 14.76
N VAL A 60 14.13 -10.41 13.90
CA VAL A 60 15.23 -11.15 13.26
C VAL A 60 16.49 -10.30 13.27
N SER A 61 17.64 -10.93 13.49
CA SER A 61 18.93 -10.26 13.29
C SER A 61 19.15 -10.01 11.80
N VAL A 62 19.74 -8.87 11.45
CA VAL A 62 20.00 -8.52 10.05
C VAL A 62 20.84 -9.57 9.31
N ASN A 63 21.71 -10.30 10.02
CA ASN A 63 22.53 -11.36 9.42
C ASN A 63 21.73 -12.64 9.11
N ASN A 64 20.50 -12.74 9.62
CA ASN A 64 19.59 -13.88 9.40
C ASN A 64 18.42 -13.53 8.46
N TYR A 65 18.47 -12.36 7.81
CA TYR A 65 17.55 -11.93 6.76
C TYR A 65 18.31 -12.00 5.43
N ASN A 66 18.14 -13.09 4.69
CA ASN A 66 18.96 -13.38 3.51
C ASN A 66 18.09 -13.53 2.26
N PRO A 67 18.61 -13.20 1.07
CA PRO A 67 17.92 -13.54 -0.18
C PRO A 67 17.72 -15.05 -0.28
N ILE A 68 16.63 -15.46 -0.93
CA ILE A 68 16.41 -16.86 -1.27
C ILE A 68 17.51 -17.34 -2.23
N SER A 69 17.97 -18.59 -2.09
CA SER A 69 18.92 -19.20 -3.02
C SER A 69 18.23 -19.59 -4.33
N GLU A 70 18.99 -19.75 -5.42
CA GLU A 70 18.42 -20.23 -6.71
C GLU A 70 17.85 -21.65 -6.59
N ASP A 71 18.50 -22.52 -5.81
CA ASP A 71 18.03 -23.88 -5.56
C ASP A 71 16.69 -23.88 -4.81
N ASP A 72 16.56 -23.03 -3.78
CA ASP A 72 15.33 -22.89 -3.00
C ASP A 72 14.22 -22.24 -3.82
N TYR A 73 14.55 -21.27 -4.68
CA TYR A 73 13.58 -20.62 -5.57
C TYR A 73 12.95 -21.61 -6.54
N ASN A 74 13.75 -22.53 -7.09
CA ASN A 74 13.31 -23.57 -8.01
C ASN A 74 12.76 -24.82 -7.31
N ASN A 75 12.63 -24.80 -5.98
CA ASN A 75 12.17 -25.95 -5.22
C ASN A 75 10.69 -26.25 -5.54
N PRO A 76 10.34 -27.43 -6.06
CA PRO A 76 8.96 -27.74 -6.48
C PRO A 76 7.94 -27.70 -5.34
N LEU A 77 8.38 -27.78 -4.07
CA LEU A 77 7.49 -27.70 -2.91
C LEU A 77 6.89 -26.30 -2.72
N PHE A 78 7.63 -25.24 -3.08
CA PHE A 78 7.23 -23.86 -2.81
C PHE A 78 7.32 -22.95 -4.04
N PHE A 79 7.81 -23.45 -5.18
CA PHE A 79 7.92 -22.69 -6.44
C PHE A 79 6.63 -21.95 -6.79
N SER A 80 5.49 -22.63 -6.71
CA SER A 80 4.19 -22.03 -7.00
C SER A 80 3.78 -20.93 -6.01
N ALA A 81 4.23 -20.99 -4.75
CA ALA A 81 3.94 -19.96 -3.76
C ALA A 81 4.88 -18.75 -3.89
N LEU A 82 6.03 -18.93 -4.55
CA LEU A 82 7.02 -17.89 -4.80
C LEU A 82 6.90 -17.27 -6.19
N SER A 83 6.15 -17.91 -7.10
CA SER A 83 6.01 -17.43 -8.48
C SER A 83 5.19 -16.14 -8.61
N GLN A 84 4.29 -15.89 -7.66
CA GLN A 84 3.45 -14.70 -7.60
C GLN A 84 3.38 -14.20 -6.16
N ASP A 85 3.57 -12.90 -5.98
CA ASP A 85 3.29 -12.26 -4.70
C ASP A 85 1.80 -11.99 -4.59
N HIS A 86 1.17 -12.41 -3.48
CA HIS A 86 -0.22 -12.05 -3.17
C HIS A 86 -0.33 -10.60 -2.72
N THR A 87 0.15 -9.68 -3.55
CA THR A 87 0.06 -8.24 -3.33
C THR A 87 -1.37 -7.79 -3.61
N PHE A 88 -2.02 -7.26 -2.58
CA PHE A 88 -3.39 -6.81 -2.63
C PHE A 88 -3.44 -5.33 -3.01
N VAL A 89 -3.95 -5.06 -4.21
CA VAL A 89 -3.95 -3.72 -4.81
C VAL A 89 -5.36 -3.13 -4.72
N PHE A 90 -5.44 -1.82 -4.46
CA PHE A 90 -6.63 -1.06 -4.77
C PHE A 90 -6.38 0.10 -5.70
N THR A 91 -7.38 0.33 -6.55
CA THR A 91 -7.50 1.55 -7.33
C THR A 91 -8.74 2.33 -6.91
N TRP A 92 -8.64 3.65 -6.92
CA TRP A 92 -9.73 4.52 -6.48
C TRP A 92 -9.75 5.84 -7.24
N ASP A 93 -10.89 6.52 -7.15
CA ASP A 93 -11.11 7.87 -7.68
C ASP A 93 -12.33 8.50 -6.96
N ILE A 94 -12.27 9.82 -6.77
CA ILE A 94 -13.38 10.60 -6.20
C ILE A 94 -14.15 11.38 -7.26
N LYS A 95 -15.43 11.66 -6.99
CA LYS A 95 -16.20 12.68 -7.71
C LYS A 95 -16.71 13.75 -6.76
N THR A 96 -16.53 14.98 -7.20
CA THR A 96 -16.88 16.19 -6.46
C THR A 96 -17.78 17.10 -7.27
N TYR A 97 -18.52 17.96 -6.58
CA TYR A 97 -19.20 19.10 -7.18
C TYR A 97 -19.00 20.35 -6.31
N SER A 98 -19.19 21.53 -6.90
CA SER A 98 -19.14 22.81 -6.18
C SER A 98 -20.47 23.55 -6.30
N LEU A 99 -21.00 24.03 -5.17
CA LEU A 99 -22.14 24.95 -5.15
C LEU A 99 -21.73 26.43 -5.28
N ARG A 100 -20.43 26.73 -5.28
CA ARG A 100 -19.89 28.11 -5.34
C ARG A 100 -20.07 28.78 -6.70
N LYS A 101 -20.27 27.98 -7.77
CA LYS A 101 -20.47 28.46 -9.16
C LYS A 101 -19.35 29.36 -9.70
N THR A 102 -18.11 29.18 -9.22
CA THR A 102 -16.94 29.97 -9.66
C THR A 102 -16.33 29.45 -10.96
N GLY A 103 -16.66 28.22 -11.38
CA GLY A 103 -16.02 27.53 -12.51
C GLY A 103 -14.67 26.91 -12.16
N GLU A 104 -14.20 27.07 -10.92
CA GLU A 104 -13.00 26.45 -10.40
C GLU A 104 -13.25 24.98 -10.02
N MET A 105 -12.17 24.20 -9.92
CA MET A 105 -12.25 22.85 -9.35
C MET A 105 -12.66 22.92 -7.86
N PRO A 106 -13.49 21.96 -7.40
CA PRO A 106 -13.80 21.81 -5.98
C PRO A 106 -12.54 21.71 -5.11
N ASN A 107 -12.58 22.33 -3.93
CA ASN A 107 -11.48 22.38 -2.98
C ASN A 107 -12.02 22.16 -1.56
N ALA A 108 -11.43 21.21 -0.84
CA ALA A 108 -11.87 20.79 0.50
C ALA A 108 -11.86 21.90 1.57
N LYS A 109 -11.29 23.07 1.29
CA LYS A 109 -11.35 24.26 2.16
C LYS A 109 -12.74 24.91 2.21
N TYR A 110 -13.61 24.62 1.26
CA TYR A 110 -14.95 25.21 1.18
C TYR A 110 -16.01 24.15 1.49
N GLU A 111 -16.94 24.46 2.39
CA GLU A 111 -18.02 23.53 2.78
C GLU A 111 -18.99 23.26 1.62
N GLU A 112 -19.05 24.18 0.65
CA GLU A 112 -19.86 24.08 -0.56
C GLU A 112 -19.29 23.16 -1.63
N ASP A 113 -18.04 22.71 -1.45
CA ASP A 113 -17.33 21.79 -2.34
C ASP A 113 -17.40 20.39 -1.76
N VAL A 114 -18.21 19.53 -2.40
CA VAL A 114 -18.69 18.28 -1.81
C VAL A 114 -18.15 17.09 -2.58
N VAL A 115 -17.60 16.11 -1.84
CA VAL A 115 -17.37 14.75 -2.36
C VAL A 115 -18.69 14.00 -2.27
N PHE A 116 -19.19 13.56 -3.42
CA PHE A 116 -20.49 12.89 -3.51
C PHE A 116 -20.40 11.43 -3.91
N MET A 117 -19.25 11.02 -4.46
CA MET A 117 -18.98 9.65 -4.85
C MET A 117 -17.51 9.31 -4.64
N ILE A 118 -17.24 8.09 -4.16
CA ILE A 118 -15.91 7.49 -4.18
C ILE A 118 -16.08 6.10 -4.77
N CYS A 119 -15.31 5.78 -5.79
CA CYS A 119 -15.26 4.45 -6.36
C CYS A 119 -13.94 3.79 -5.99
N MET A 120 -13.97 2.50 -5.67
CA MET A 120 -12.77 1.70 -5.51
C MET A 120 -12.92 0.32 -6.13
N THR A 121 -11.82 -0.19 -6.64
CA THR A 121 -11.68 -1.56 -7.13
C THR A 121 -10.53 -2.23 -6.41
N VAL A 122 -10.72 -3.48 -6.01
CA VAL A 122 -9.69 -4.27 -5.30
C VAL A 122 -9.44 -5.57 -6.04
N TYR A 123 -8.17 -5.96 -6.14
CA TYR A 123 -7.71 -7.09 -6.93
C TYR A 123 -6.33 -7.57 -6.46
N TRP A 124 -6.00 -8.81 -6.79
CA TRP A 124 -4.62 -9.30 -6.66
C TRP A 124 -3.82 -8.81 -7.86
N LYS A 125 -2.60 -8.31 -7.62
CA LYS A 125 -1.73 -7.71 -8.64
C LYS A 125 -1.60 -8.57 -9.92
N ASP A 126 -1.46 -9.88 -9.75
CA ASP A 126 -1.21 -10.84 -10.84
C ASP A 126 -2.46 -11.62 -11.28
N ASP A 127 -3.65 -11.27 -10.75
CA ASP A 127 -4.91 -11.91 -11.10
C ASP A 127 -5.68 -11.05 -12.12
N PRO A 128 -6.11 -11.60 -13.27
CA PRO A 128 -6.91 -10.87 -14.24
C PRO A 128 -8.33 -10.54 -13.73
N GLU A 129 -8.83 -11.25 -12.71
CA GLU A 129 -10.16 -11.04 -12.17
C GLU A 129 -10.18 -10.06 -10.99
N LEU A 130 -11.16 -9.17 -10.99
CA LEU A 130 -11.37 -8.23 -9.90
C LEU A 130 -12.06 -8.93 -8.72
N LEU A 131 -11.60 -8.66 -7.50
CA LEU A 131 -12.22 -9.23 -6.30
C LEU A 131 -13.52 -8.51 -5.95
N LYS A 132 -13.48 -7.18 -5.88
CA LYS A 132 -14.65 -6.33 -5.62
C LYS A 132 -14.52 -4.98 -6.33
N GLN A 133 -15.67 -4.47 -6.75
CA GLN A 133 -15.88 -3.09 -7.15
C GLN A 133 -16.90 -2.49 -6.20
N ILE A 134 -16.59 -1.34 -5.60
CA ILE A 134 -17.40 -0.71 -4.58
C ILE A 134 -17.56 0.77 -4.92
N CYS A 135 -18.79 1.26 -4.92
CA CYS A 135 -19.13 2.66 -5.15
C CYS A 135 -19.85 3.21 -3.92
N PHE A 136 -19.25 4.19 -3.26
CA PHE A 136 -19.85 4.92 -2.15
C PHE A 136 -20.50 6.17 -2.71
N VAL A 137 -21.78 6.40 -2.41
CA VAL A 137 -22.53 7.57 -2.89
C VAL A 137 -23.24 8.26 -1.74
N ASN A 138 -23.30 9.59 -1.77
CA ASN A 138 -24.02 10.36 -0.75
C ASN A 138 -25.52 10.47 -1.04
N VAL A 139 -25.96 10.23 -2.29
CA VAL A 139 -27.37 10.26 -2.70
C VAL A 139 -27.83 8.90 -3.20
N LYS A 140 -29.15 8.69 -3.25
CA LYS A 140 -29.71 7.47 -3.80
C LYS A 140 -29.39 7.35 -5.29
N THR A 141 -28.71 6.28 -5.67
CA THR A 141 -28.32 5.97 -7.05
C THR A 141 -28.95 4.65 -7.47
N ALA A 142 -29.21 4.48 -8.77
CA ALA A 142 -29.67 3.21 -9.30
C ALA A 142 -28.63 2.11 -9.03
N PRO A 143 -29.07 0.88 -8.69
CA PRO A 143 -28.15 -0.23 -8.51
C PRO A 143 -27.52 -0.62 -9.86
N ASP A 144 -26.25 -1.01 -9.81
CA ASP A 144 -25.53 -1.64 -10.91
C ASP A 144 -25.17 -3.06 -10.46
N SER A 145 -25.48 -4.06 -11.28
CA SER A 145 -25.24 -5.47 -10.94
C SER A 145 -23.75 -5.84 -10.90
N CYS A 146 -22.89 -5.04 -11.52
CA CYS A 146 -21.46 -5.29 -11.61
C CYS A 146 -20.67 -4.79 -10.39
N LEU A 147 -21.26 -3.95 -9.54
CA LEU A 147 -20.56 -3.35 -8.40
C LEU A 147 -21.45 -3.25 -7.15
N ILE A 148 -20.81 -3.12 -6.00
CA ILE A 148 -21.49 -2.92 -4.72
C ILE A 148 -21.70 -1.42 -4.51
N THR A 149 -22.94 -0.96 -4.57
CA THR A 149 -23.29 0.44 -4.26
C THR A 149 -23.64 0.60 -2.78
N ILE A 150 -22.91 1.46 -2.07
CA ILE A 150 -23.15 1.81 -0.66
C ILE A 150 -23.69 3.25 -0.60
N VAL A 151 -24.97 3.39 -0.29
CA VAL A 151 -25.63 4.70 -0.13
C VAL A 151 -25.43 5.20 1.29
N CYS A 152 -24.79 6.36 1.43
CA CYS A 152 -24.33 6.90 2.70
C CYS A 152 -25.12 8.14 3.19
N GLU A 153 -26.07 8.63 2.39
CA GLU A 153 -26.97 9.78 2.67
C GLU A 153 -26.30 11.17 2.75
N ASN A 154 -25.03 11.25 3.16
CA ASN A 154 -24.27 12.49 3.23
C ASN A 154 -22.75 12.22 3.10
N GLN A 155 -21.99 13.29 2.85
CA GLN A 155 -20.52 13.22 2.68
C GLN A 155 -19.81 12.65 3.91
N THR A 156 -20.23 13.00 5.13
CA THR A 156 -19.55 12.56 6.36
C THR A 156 -19.61 11.03 6.49
N ASN A 157 -20.79 10.46 6.24
CA ASN A 157 -20.98 9.01 6.27
C ASN A 157 -20.26 8.32 5.11
N LEU A 158 -20.23 8.94 3.93
CA LEU A 158 -19.49 8.46 2.77
C LEU A 158 -18.00 8.33 3.09
N LEU A 159 -17.38 9.37 3.66
CA LEU A 159 -15.97 9.36 4.06
C LEU A 159 -15.69 8.31 5.14
N LYS A 160 -16.58 8.18 6.14
CA LYS A 160 -16.46 7.16 7.19
C LYS A 160 -16.57 5.75 6.63
N ALA A 161 -17.54 5.49 5.75
CA ALA A 161 -17.75 4.19 5.13
C ALA A 161 -16.53 3.78 4.29
N PHE A 162 -16.01 4.70 3.46
CA PHE A 162 -14.78 4.48 2.71
C PHE A 162 -13.60 4.18 3.62
N ALA A 163 -13.35 5.01 4.64
CA ALA A 163 -12.23 4.81 5.57
C ALA A 163 -12.31 3.48 6.34
N LEU A 164 -13.51 3.05 6.74
CA LEU A 164 -13.72 1.75 7.38
C LEU A 164 -13.45 0.59 6.42
N CYS A 165 -13.94 0.68 5.18
CA CYS A 165 -13.70 -0.33 4.16
C CYS A 165 -12.21 -0.46 3.85
N TRP A 166 -11.55 0.66 3.55
CA TRP A 166 -10.11 0.74 3.32
C TRP A 166 -9.30 0.14 4.47
N LYS A 167 -9.63 0.48 5.72
CA LYS A 167 -8.95 -0.04 6.91
C LYS A 167 -9.13 -1.55 7.07
N CYS A 168 -10.32 -2.07 6.80
CA CYS A 168 -10.61 -3.51 6.92
C CYS A 168 -9.92 -4.35 5.84
N LEU A 169 -9.67 -3.77 4.66
CA LEU A 169 -9.03 -4.46 3.54
C LEU A 169 -7.52 -4.64 3.71
N ALA A 170 -6.85 -3.80 4.51
CA ALA A 170 -5.41 -3.88 4.79
C ALA A 170 -4.56 -4.02 3.51
N LEU A 171 -4.73 -3.07 2.60
CA LEU A 171 -4.21 -3.09 1.24
C LEU A 171 -2.69 -2.85 1.22
N ASP A 172 -1.99 -3.50 0.29
CA ASP A 172 -0.53 -3.38 0.15
C ASP A 172 -0.14 -2.18 -0.72
N ILE A 173 -0.90 -1.94 -1.80
CA ILE A 173 -0.61 -0.91 -2.80
C ILE A 173 -1.88 -0.12 -3.13
N HIS A 174 -1.73 1.20 -3.17
CA HIS A 174 -2.81 2.15 -3.43
C HIS A 174 -2.45 2.94 -4.70
N ILE A 175 -3.37 2.97 -5.67
CA ILE A 175 -3.12 3.61 -6.96
C ILE A 175 -4.34 4.43 -7.38
N GLY A 176 -4.17 5.70 -7.71
CA GLY A 176 -5.19 6.50 -8.37
C GLY A 176 -4.57 7.35 -9.48
N PHE A 177 -5.43 7.92 -10.33
CA PHE A 177 -4.98 8.91 -11.29
C PHE A 177 -5.09 10.29 -10.65
N ASN A 178 -3.97 10.99 -10.49
CA ASN A 178 -3.91 12.31 -9.86
C ASN A 178 -4.34 12.35 -8.37
N ASP A 179 -4.38 11.19 -7.72
CA ASP A 179 -4.82 11.02 -6.33
C ASP A 179 -3.93 11.78 -5.34
N SER A 180 -2.61 11.85 -5.58
CA SER A 180 -1.69 12.60 -4.71
C SER A 180 -1.84 14.12 -4.77
N GLN A 181 -2.52 14.67 -5.78
CA GLN A 181 -2.65 16.12 -6.00
C GLN A 181 -4.06 16.65 -5.83
N TYR A 182 -5.08 15.78 -5.97
CA TYR A 182 -6.47 16.20 -5.99
C TYR A 182 -7.35 15.43 -5.01
N ASP A 183 -7.36 14.10 -5.10
CA ASP A 183 -8.24 13.23 -4.29
C ASP A 183 -7.94 13.28 -2.78
#